data_AF-A0A919MB79-F1
#
_entry.id   AF-A0A919MB79-F1
#
_cell.length_a   1.000
_cell.length_b   1.000
_cell.length_c   1.000
_cell.angle_alpha   90.00
_cell.angle_beta   90.00
_cell.angle_gamma   90.00
#
_symmetry.space_group_name_H-M   'P 1'
#
loop_
_entity.id
_entity.type
_entity.pdbx_description
1 polymer ?
#
loop_
_entity_poly.entity_id
_entity_poly.type
_entity_poly.pdbx_seq_one_letter_code
_entity_poly.pdbx_strand_id
1 'polypeptide(L)'
;MTRNRRHKTAIRARQAEVGVPYLVARRQLTASPSTVPTAGAEPPAEVQILPPLAAWTRPIECRLWAEMTATHGPLIAVTISSGDRWWELDDLAREVAGALQDRPAQERGLWMGRGRYYVTKREHLAGIAAALDAVDALPRLTVRAVPDADRCEHTSCRRRRGEPPVQRTTKPRPPAPPSVVFGSMQSLTEVMDQQPLLTYFGFGVSWRRGQTAEERRTELAAGRTRLAGHDESVREIAAWLRDNVTPIKTPTVGSYGMKHVVEDLIGRYVSNGELIAAALVAGYPHRHIDGPNATFGMSARDVDRLRKAARAA
;
A
#
# COMPACT_ATOMS: atom_id res chain seq x y z
N MET A 1 -17.36 -26.65 13.62
CA MET A 1 -17.20 -26.50 12.16
C MET A 1 -17.64 -25.09 11.77
N THR A 2 -16.80 -24.27 11.14
CA THR A 2 -17.10 -22.83 10.93
C THR A 2 -18.22 -22.61 9.88
N ARG A 3 -18.98 -21.51 10.00
CA ARG A 3 -20.04 -21.11 9.04
C ARG A 3 -19.54 -21.12 7.59
N ASN A 4 -18.29 -20.68 7.39
CA ASN A 4 -17.61 -20.65 6.11
C ASN A 4 -17.39 -22.06 5.51
N ARG A 5 -17.10 -23.06 6.35
CA ARG A 5 -16.92 -24.46 5.91
C ARG A 5 -18.23 -25.10 5.46
N ARG A 6 -19.34 -24.85 6.17
CA ARG A 6 -20.68 -25.34 5.78
C ARG A 6 -21.12 -24.75 4.43
N HIS A 7 -20.93 -23.43 4.26
CA HIS A 7 -21.26 -22.74 3.01
C HIS A 7 -20.43 -23.29 1.82
N LYS A 8 -19.12 -23.49 2.01
CA LYS A 8 -18.24 -24.08 0.98
C LYS A 8 -18.66 -25.51 0.60
N THR A 9 -19.06 -26.33 1.58
CA THR A 9 -19.58 -27.68 1.32
C THR A 9 -20.86 -27.63 0.49
N ALA A 10 -21.80 -26.75 0.81
CA ALA A 10 -23.03 -26.58 0.03
C ALA A 10 -22.74 -26.22 -1.43
N ILE A 11 -21.83 -25.26 -1.68
CA ILE A 11 -21.43 -24.89 -3.04
C ILE A 11 -20.83 -26.07 -3.79
N ARG A 12 -19.96 -26.87 -3.14
CA ARG A 12 -19.37 -28.05 -3.78
C ARG A 12 -20.39 -29.13 -4.08
N ALA A 13 -21.39 -29.32 -3.21
CA ALA A 13 -22.50 -30.23 -3.47
C ALA A 13 -23.31 -29.78 -4.69
N ARG A 14 -23.69 -28.49 -4.78
CA ARG A 14 -24.38 -27.94 -5.94
C ARG A 14 -23.56 -28.02 -7.22
N GLN A 15 -22.26 -27.77 -7.14
CA GLN A 15 -21.34 -27.93 -8.25
C GLN A 15 -21.33 -29.38 -8.78
N ALA A 16 -21.29 -30.36 -7.88
CA ALA A 16 -21.33 -31.77 -8.26
C ALA A 16 -22.68 -32.19 -8.84
N GLU A 17 -23.78 -31.66 -8.31
CA GLU A 17 -25.15 -31.94 -8.76
C GLU A 17 -25.41 -31.42 -10.18
N VAL A 18 -25.03 -30.18 -10.48
CA VAL A 18 -25.42 -29.51 -11.74
C VAL A 18 -24.30 -29.52 -12.78
N GLY A 19 -23.08 -29.95 -12.41
CA GLY A 19 -21.93 -30.00 -13.32
C GLY A 19 -21.41 -28.64 -13.78
N VAL A 20 -21.75 -27.56 -13.09
CA VAL A 20 -21.37 -26.18 -13.45
C VAL A 20 -20.10 -25.74 -12.72
N PRO A 21 -19.34 -24.75 -13.24
CA PRO A 21 -18.20 -24.18 -12.52
C PRO A 21 -18.57 -23.69 -11.11
N TYR A 22 -17.61 -23.76 -10.17
CA TYR A 22 -17.81 -23.43 -8.75
C TYR A 22 -18.53 -22.07 -8.53
N LEU A 23 -18.19 -21.05 -9.33
CA LEU A 23 -18.81 -19.73 -9.24
C LEU A 23 -20.28 -19.71 -9.69
N VAL A 24 -20.67 -20.55 -10.65
CA VAL A 24 -22.06 -20.70 -11.11
C VAL A 24 -22.87 -21.45 -10.06
N ALA A 25 -22.34 -22.55 -9.52
CA ALA A 25 -22.98 -23.29 -8.42
C ALA A 25 -23.16 -22.41 -7.18
N ARG A 26 -22.17 -21.56 -6.88
CA ARG A 26 -22.26 -20.57 -5.81
C ARG A 26 -23.37 -19.57 -6.08
N ARG A 27 -23.42 -18.98 -7.28
CA ARG A 27 -24.49 -18.05 -7.69
C ARG A 27 -25.87 -18.69 -7.53
N GLN A 28 -26.05 -19.94 -7.95
CA GLN A 28 -27.34 -20.64 -7.81
C GLN A 28 -27.78 -20.85 -6.35
N LEU A 29 -26.84 -20.99 -5.42
CA LEU A 29 -27.15 -21.12 -3.98
C LEU A 29 -27.34 -19.77 -3.29
N THR A 30 -26.69 -18.71 -3.79
CA THR A 30 -26.77 -17.36 -3.20
C THR A 30 -27.83 -16.48 -3.85
N ALA A 31 -28.26 -16.82 -5.06
CA ALA A 31 -29.39 -16.20 -5.71
C ALA A 31 -30.63 -16.57 -4.91
N SER A 32 -31.01 -15.69 -3.98
CA SER A 32 -32.39 -15.62 -3.52
C SER A 32 -33.28 -15.59 -4.76
N PRO A 33 -34.42 -16.32 -4.78
CA PRO A 33 -35.32 -16.30 -5.92
C PRO A 33 -35.56 -14.85 -6.29
N SER A 34 -35.18 -14.47 -7.52
CA SER A 34 -35.33 -13.09 -7.99
C SER A 34 -36.77 -12.69 -7.75
N THR A 35 -36.99 -11.85 -6.74
CA THR A 35 -38.17 -11.02 -6.68
C THR A 35 -38.05 -10.13 -7.91
N VAL A 36 -38.76 -10.51 -8.97
CA VAL A 36 -38.94 -9.66 -10.14
C VAL A 36 -39.41 -8.31 -9.58
N PRO A 37 -38.67 -7.22 -9.81
CA PRO A 37 -39.01 -5.93 -9.23
C PRO A 37 -40.43 -5.60 -9.69
N THR A 38 -41.32 -5.44 -8.73
CA THR A 38 -42.71 -5.04 -8.98
C THR A 38 -42.66 -3.72 -9.75
N ALA A 39 -43.22 -3.70 -10.96
CA ALA A 39 -43.35 -2.48 -11.74
C ALA A 39 -44.16 -1.47 -10.94
N GLY A 40 -43.49 -0.49 -10.32
CA GLY A 40 -44.08 0.42 -9.34
C GLY A 40 -43.18 0.80 -8.17
N ALA A 41 -42.00 0.19 -8.02
CA ALA A 41 -41.02 0.65 -7.04
C ALA A 41 -40.61 2.11 -7.32
N GLU A 42 -40.64 2.96 -6.29
CA GLU A 42 -40.11 4.31 -6.34
C GLU A 42 -38.66 4.28 -6.87
N PRO A 43 -38.25 5.30 -7.66
CA PRO A 43 -36.88 5.36 -8.15
C PRO A 43 -35.90 5.25 -6.97
N PRO A 44 -34.83 4.45 -7.09
CA PRO A 44 -33.89 4.25 -5.99
C PRO A 44 -33.34 5.60 -5.52
N ALA A 45 -33.15 5.72 -4.21
CA ALA A 45 -32.60 6.93 -3.61
C ALA A 45 -31.32 7.36 -4.34
N GLU A 46 -31.24 8.65 -4.68
CA GLU A 46 -30.11 9.19 -5.46
C GLU A 46 -28.78 8.93 -4.73
N VAL A 47 -27.89 8.16 -5.36
CA VAL A 47 -26.58 7.84 -4.78
C VAL A 47 -25.65 9.04 -4.88
N GLN A 48 -25.30 9.62 -3.73
CA GLN A 48 -24.37 10.75 -3.67
C GLN A 48 -22.97 10.35 -4.17
N ILE A 49 -22.45 11.07 -5.17
CA ILE A 49 -21.08 10.92 -5.66
C ILE A 49 -20.17 11.88 -4.90
N LEU A 50 -19.31 11.34 -4.03
CA LEU A 50 -18.36 12.14 -3.25
C LEU A 50 -17.17 12.61 -4.11
N PRO A 51 -16.43 13.65 -3.66
CA PRO A 51 -15.22 14.11 -4.36
C PRO A 51 -14.14 13.02 -4.51
N PRO A 52 -13.21 13.18 -5.48
CA PRO A 52 -12.09 12.26 -5.65
C PRO A 52 -11.19 12.16 -4.42
N LEU A 53 -10.47 11.05 -4.29
CA LEU A 53 -9.46 10.91 -3.25
C LEU A 53 -8.25 11.82 -3.53
N ALA A 54 -7.75 12.50 -2.50
CA ALA A 54 -6.57 13.37 -2.61
C ALA A 54 -5.31 12.63 -3.12
N ALA A 55 -5.20 11.32 -2.87
CA ALA A 55 -4.09 10.51 -3.41
C ALA A 55 -4.21 10.27 -4.92
N TRP A 56 -5.42 10.33 -5.48
CA TRP A 56 -5.70 10.11 -6.90
C TRP A 56 -5.57 11.40 -7.72
N THR A 57 -5.61 12.56 -7.05
CA THR A 57 -5.27 13.85 -7.64
C THR A 57 -3.77 14.11 -7.55
N ARG A 58 -2.92 13.09 -7.79
CA ARG A 58 -1.47 13.28 -7.89
C ARG A 58 -1.08 13.34 -9.36
N PRO A 59 -0.03 14.11 -9.74
CA PRO A 59 0.41 14.24 -11.13
C PRO A 59 0.63 12.91 -11.88
N ILE A 60 1.13 11.89 -11.17
CA ILE A 60 1.38 10.55 -11.73
C ILE A 60 0.09 9.79 -12.06
N GLU A 61 -0.96 9.98 -11.26
CA GLU A 61 -2.26 9.31 -11.44
C GLU A 61 -3.10 9.99 -12.51
N CYS A 62 -2.97 11.31 -12.70
CA CYS A 62 -3.75 12.05 -13.70
C CYS A 62 -3.56 11.51 -15.12
N ARG A 63 -2.35 11.06 -15.47
CA ARG A 63 -2.09 10.40 -16.77
C ARG A 63 -2.93 9.14 -16.93
N LEU A 64 -2.88 8.27 -15.91
CA LEU A 64 -3.65 7.03 -15.90
C LEU A 64 -5.15 7.34 -16.06
N TRP A 65 -5.68 8.29 -15.29
CA TRP A 65 -7.11 8.63 -15.38
C TRP A 65 -7.51 9.22 -16.72
N ALA A 66 -6.66 10.04 -17.36
CA ALA A 66 -6.90 10.54 -18.71
C ALA A 66 -7.03 9.38 -19.72
N GLU A 67 -6.05 8.47 -19.73
CA GLU A 67 -6.01 7.32 -20.64
C GLU A 67 -7.22 6.39 -20.40
N MET A 68 -7.55 6.14 -19.14
CA MET A 68 -8.69 5.32 -18.77
C MET A 68 -10.03 5.96 -19.16
N THR A 69 -10.18 7.27 -18.97
CA THR A 69 -11.42 8.00 -19.31
C THR A 69 -11.58 8.11 -20.83
N ALA A 70 -10.50 8.35 -21.57
CA ALA A 70 -10.51 8.33 -23.03
C ALA A 70 -10.89 6.96 -23.60
N THR A 71 -10.46 5.88 -22.95
CA THR A 71 -10.74 4.50 -23.41
C THR A 71 -12.14 4.02 -23.02
N HIS A 72 -12.63 4.38 -21.83
CA HIS A 72 -13.82 3.77 -21.24
C HIS A 72 -14.98 4.74 -20.99
N GLY A 73 -14.80 6.02 -21.31
CA GLY A 73 -15.75 7.08 -20.98
C GLY A 73 -15.68 7.52 -19.50
N PRO A 74 -16.68 8.26 -19.00
CA PRO A 74 -16.69 8.77 -17.64
C PRO A 74 -16.60 7.65 -16.60
N LEU A 75 -15.73 7.83 -15.60
CA LEU A 75 -15.44 6.83 -14.58
C LEU A 75 -15.94 7.23 -13.19
N ILE A 76 -16.24 6.21 -12.38
CA ILE A 76 -16.52 6.34 -10.95
C ILE A 76 -15.71 5.31 -10.18
N ALA A 77 -15.50 5.60 -8.90
CA ALA A 77 -14.93 4.66 -7.95
C ALA A 77 -15.97 4.24 -6.93
N VAL A 78 -16.17 2.94 -6.81
CA VAL A 78 -17.11 2.34 -5.88
C VAL A 78 -16.37 1.54 -4.82
N THR A 79 -16.91 1.52 -3.60
CA THR A 79 -16.51 0.56 -2.57
C THR A 79 -17.77 0.12 -1.85
N ILE A 80 -17.79 -1.15 -1.47
CA ILE A 80 -18.83 -1.71 -0.61
C ILE A 80 -18.19 -1.95 0.76
N SER A 81 -18.81 -1.44 1.83
CA SER A 81 -18.24 -1.57 3.17
C SER A 81 -18.01 -3.04 3.56
N SER A 82 -16.89 -3.31 4.23
CA SER A 82 -16.57 -4.65 4.75
C SER A 82 -17.61 -5.07 5.79
N GLY A 83 -17.95 -6.36 5.81
CA GLY A 83 -18.92 -6.93 6.74
C GLY A 83 -19.39 -8.30 6.26
N ASP A 84 -20.46 -8.81 6.86
CA ASP A 84 -21.07 -10.05 6.40
C ASP A 84 -21.42 -9.97 4.92
N ARG A 85 -21.12 -11.05 4.19
CA ARG A 85 -21.42 -11.22 2.76
C ARG A 85 -20.82 -10.14 1.84
N TRP A 86 -19.80 -9.39 2.26
CA TRP A 86 -19.23 -8.30 1.44
C TRP A 86 -18.78 -8.78 0.05
N TRP A 87 -18.27 -10.00 -0.04
CA TRP A 87 -17.84 -10.63 -1.29
C TRP A 87 -19.02 -10.91 -2.24
N GLU A 88 -20.23 -11.18 -1.73
CA GLU A 88 -21.41 -11.43 -2.56
C GLU A 88 -21.95 -10.12 -3.14
N LEU A 89 -21.91 -9.06 -2.34
CA LEU A 89 -22.26 -7.71 -2.79
C LEU A 89 -21.27 -7.18 -3.84
N ASP A 90 -19.97 -7.48 -3.67
CA ASP A 90 -18.94 -7.16 -4.69
C ASP A 90 -19.17 -7.93 -6.00
N ASP A 91 -19.46 -9.24 -5.91
CA ASP A 91 -19.80 -10.06 -7.08
C ASP A 91 -21.04 -9.52 -7.81
N LEU A 92 -22.08 -9.11 -7.07
CA LEU A 92 -23.30 -8.52 -7.63
C LEU A 92 -23.01 -7.22 -8.38
N ALA A 93 -22.20 -6.32 -7.80
CA ALA A 93 -21.81 -5.08 -8.46
C ALA A 93 -20.94 -5.33 -9.72
N ARG A 94 -20.05 -6.34 -9.69
CA ARG A 94 -19.27 -6.76 -10.85
C ARG A 94 -20.14 -7.32 -11.97
N GLU A 95 -21.17 -8.10 -11.61
CA GLU A 95 -22.11 -8.66 -12.58
C GLU A 95 -22.83 -7.56 -13.35
N VAL A 96 -23.35 -6.56 -12.65
CA VAL A 96 -23.95 -5.38 -13.29
C VAL A 96 -22.94 -4.64 -14.18
N ALA A 97 -21.71 -4.47 -13.71
CA ALA A 97 -20.65 -3.83 -14.47
C ALA A 97 -20.13 -4.68 -15.65
N GLY A 98 -20.69 -5.87 -15.89
CA GLY A 98 -20.23 -6.80 -16.93
C GLY A 98 -18.80 -7.30 -16.72
N ALA A 99 -18.29 -7.24 -15.49
CA ALA A 99 -16.89 -7.43 -15.14
C ALA A 99 -16.61 -8.77 -14.43
N LEU A 100 -17.49 -9.75 -14.61
CA LEU A 100 -17.27 -11.10 -14.10
C LEU A 100 -16.09 -11.77 -14.84
N GLN A 101 -15.31 -12.55 -14.09
CA GLN A 101 -14.08 -13.18 -14.59
C GLN A 101 -14.32 -14.29 -15.62
N ASP A 102 -15.55 -14.77 -15.75
CA ASP A 102 -15.94 -15.82 -16.69
C ASP A 102 -16.18 -15.30 -18.12
N ARG A 103 -16.30 -13.98 -18.33
CA ARG A 103 -16.38 -13.40 -19.68
C ARG A 103 -15.01 -13.37 -20.38
N PRO A 104 -14.97 -13.49 -21.72
CA PRO A 104 -13.76 -13.21 -22.50
C PRO A 104 -13.19 -11.83 -22.16
N ALA A 105 -11.86 -11.67 -22.17
CA ALA A 105 -11.22 -10.43 -21.73
C ALA A 105 -11.68 -9.20 -22.53
N GLN A 106 -12.05 -9.39 -23.79
CA GLN A 106 -12.54 -8.34 -24.70
C GLN A 106 -13.98 -7.88 -24.35
N GLU A 107 -14.75 -8.72 -23.66
CA GLU A 107 -16.15 -8.47 -23.28
C GLU A 107 -16.31 -8.04 -21.82
N ARG A 108 -15.21 -8.04 -21.05
CA ARG A 108 -15.23 -7.63 -19.64
C ARG A 108 -15.40 -6.12 -19.54
N GLY A 109 -16.40 -5.70 -18.80
CA GLY A 109 -16.49 -4.33 -18.35
C GLY A 109 -15.32 -3.94 -17.43
N LEU A 110 -15.09 -2.64 -17.30
CA LEU A 110 -14.00 -2.10 -16.48
C LEU A 110 -14.29 -2.35 -14.99
N TRP A 111 -13.37 -3.05 -14.30
CA TRP A 111 -13.39 -3.23 -12.84
C TRP A 111 -11.96 -3.31 -12.28
N MET A 112 -11.34 -2.14 -12.11
CA MET A 112 -9.93 -2.02 -11.71
C MET A 112 -9.81 -1.73 -10.21
N GLY A 113 -9.08 -2.57 -9.47
CA GLY A 113 -8.80 -2.33 -8.05
C GLY A 113 -7.76 -1.22 -7.83
N ARG A 114 -8.07 -0.25 -6.96
CA ARG A 114 -7.16 0.83 -6.54
C ARG A 114 -7.31 1.12 -5.05
N GLY A 115 -6.45 0.48 -4.25
CA GLY A 115 -6.57 0.51 -2.79
C GLY A 115 -7.85 -0.21 -2.35
N ARG A 116 -8.74 0.48 -1.64
CA ARG A 116 -10.04 -0.08 -1.19
C ARG A 116 -11.20 0.13 -2.18
N TYR A 117 -10.96 0.84 -3.29
CA TYR A 117 -11.99 1.15 -4.28
C TYR A 117 -11.80 0.32 -5.54
N TYR A 118 -12.90 0.08 -6.25
CA TYR A 118 -12.91 -0.44 -7.61
C TYR A 118 -13.39 0.66 -8.56
N VAL A 119 -12.66 0.84 -9.66
CA VAL A 119 -12.99 1.81 -10.70
C VAL A 119 -13.78 1.12 -11.79
N THR A 120 -14.92 1.70 -12.16
CA THR A 120 -15.79 1.24 -13.24
C THR A 120 -16.39 2.44 -14.00
N LYS A 121 -17.14 2.16 -15.06
CA LYS A 121 -17.81 3.19 -15.85
C LYS A 121 -18.98 3.81 -15.08
N ARG A 122 -19.19 5.11 -15.25
CA ARG A 122 -20.28 5.86 -14.60
C ARG A 122 -21.66 5.35 -15.01
N GLU A 123 -21.82 4.88 -16.24
CA GLU A 123 -23.09 4.33 -16.75
C GLU A 123 -23.58 3.11 -15.95
N HIS A 124 -22.68 2.39 -15.27
CA HIS A 124 -23.05 1.23 -14.43
C HIS A 124 -23.63 1.63 -13.07
N LEU A 125 -23.55 2.90 -12.66
CA LEU A 125 -23.92 3.33 -11.31
C LEU A 125 -25.36 2.99 -10.95
N ALA A 126 -26.30 3.31 -11.85
CA ALA A 126 -27.73 3.10 -11.60
C ALA A 126 -28.05 1.62 -11.40
N GLY A 127 -27.48 0.74 -12.24
CA GLY A 127 -27.66 -0.70 -12.10
C GLY A 127 -27.03 -1.24 -10.82
N ILE A 128 -25.83 -0.77 -10.45
CA ILE A 128 -25.15 -1.22 -9.21
C ILE A 128 -25.96 -0.80 -8.00
N ALA A 129 -26.45 0.44 -7.99
CA ALA A 129 -27.31 0.95 -6.93
C ALA A 129 -28.59 0.12 -6.80
N ALA A 130 -29.31 -0.10 -7.91
CA ALA A 130 -30.53 -0.91 -7.92
C ALA A 130 -30.29 -2.36 -7.45
N ALA A 131 -29.20 -2.99 -7.88
CA ALA A 131 -28.87 -4.36 -7.47
C ALA A 131 -28.56 -4.46 -5.98
N LEU A 132 -27.84 -3.48 -5.42
CA LEU A 132 -27.56 -3.44 -3.98
C LEU A 132 -28.80 -3.07 -3.15
N ASP A 133 -29.66 -2.20 -3.67
CA ASP A 133 -30.92 -1.82 -3.04
C ASP A 133 -31.88 -3.02 -2.92
N ALA A 134 -31.97 -3.84 -3.98
CA ALA A 134 -32.77 -5.07 -4.00
C ALA A 134 -32.38 -6.12 -2.94
N VAL A 135 -31.24 -5.95 -2.27
CA VAL A 135 -30.76 -6.82 -1.18
C VAL A 135 -30.47 -6.04 0.11
N ASP A 136 -31.12 -4.88 0.28
CA ASP A 136 -31.01 -3.98 1.44
C ASP A 136 -29.57 -3.58 1.77
N ALA A 137 -28.71 -3.47 0.75
CA ALA A 137 -27.29 -3.20 0.87
C ALA A 137 -26.86 -1.85 0.29
N LEU A 138 -27.79 -1.04 -0.23
CA LEU A 138 -27.48 0.30 -0.78
C LEU A 138 -26.70 1.20 0.21
N PRO A 139 -27.01 1.24 1.53
CA PRO A 139 -26.24 2.05 2.49
C PRO A 139 -24.76 1.65 2.61
N ARG A 140 -24.37 0.47 2.10
CA ARG A 140 -22.99 -0.01 2.11
C ARG A 140 -22.19 0.48 0.90
N LEU A 141 -22.86 1.01 -0.12
CA LEU A 141 -22.22 1.56 -1.32
C LEU A 141 -21.69 2.97 -1.03
N THR A 142 -20.40 3.16 -1.24
CA THR A 142 -19.81 4.50 -1.30
C THR A 142 -19.29 4.75 -2.71
N VAL A 143 -19.69 5.87 -3.30
CA VAL A 143 -19.28 6.27 -4.65
C VAL A 143 -18.45 7.55 -4.60
N ARG A 144 -17.37 7.58 -5.37
CA ARG A 144 -16.51 8.74 -5.55
C ARG A 144 -16.32 9.04 -7.03
N ALA A 145 -16.18 10.32 -7.35
CA ALA A 145 -15.71 10.72 -8.66
C ALA A 145 -14.25 10.29 -8.87
N VAL A 146 -13.92 9.88 -10.09
CA VAL A 146 -12.52 9.78 -10.55
C VAL A 146 -12.08 11.17 -11.01
N PRO A 147 -10.84 11.62 -10.73
CA PRO A 147 -10.38 12.93 -11.18
C PRO A 147 -10.51 13.07 -12.70
N ASP A 148 -11.16 14.16 -13.13
CA ASP A 148 -11.14 14.57 -14.52
C ASP A 148 -9.75 15.12 -14.84
N ALA A 149 -9.01 14.36 -15.66
CA ALA A 149 -7.65 14.72 -16.02
C ALA A 149 -7.59 15.96 -16.92
N ASP A 150 -8.64 16.25 -17.68
CA ASP A 150 -8.72 17.42 -18.55
C ASP A 150 -8.90 18.69 -17.72
N ARG A 151 -9.55 18.60 -16.57
CA ARG A 151 -9.72 19.69 -15.60
C ARG A 151 -8.63 19.77 -14.53
N CYS A 152 -7.55 19.01 -14.70
CA CYS A 152 -6.53 18.93 -13.67
C CYS A 152 -5.52 20.09 -13.74
N GLU A 153 -5.29 20.76 -12.61
CA GLU A 153 -4.43 21.95 -12.49
C GLU A 153 -2.94 21.66 -12.20
N HIS A 154 -2.53 20.38 -12.19
CA HIS A 154 -1.11 20.06 -12.04
C HIS A 154 -0.30 20.66 -13.18
N THR A 155 0.90 21.15 -12.85
CA THR A 155 1.86 21.69 -13.84
C THR A 155 2.11 20.72 -15.00
N SER A 156 2.19 19.42 -14.74
CA SER A 156 2.38 18.40 -15.79
C SER A 156 1.15 18.23 -16.70
N CYS A 157 -0.06 18.38 -16.18
CA CYS A 157 -1.30 18.25 -16.94
C CYS A 157 -1.51 19.49 -17.81
N ARG A 158 -1.37 20.69 -17.22
CA ARG A 158 -1.38 21.97 -17.94
C ARG A 158 -0.38 21.98 -19.10
N ARG A 159 0.87 21.56 -18.85
CA ARG A 159 1.90 21.48 -19.90
C ARG A 159 1.49 20.60 -21.09
N ARG A 160 0.78 19.49 -20.85
CA ARG A 160 0.29 18.62 -21.94
C ARG A 160 -0.83 19.26 -22.74
N ARG A 161 -1.65 20.09 -22.09
CA ARG A 161 -2.70 20.89 -22.75
C ARG A 161 -2.15 22.17 -23.41
N GLY A 162 -0.85 22.43 -23.34
CA GLY A 162 -0.25 23.66 -23.86
C GLY A 162 -0.53 24.90 -23.01
N GLU A 163 -1.05 24.72 -21.78
CA GLU A 163 -1.37 25.82 -20.87
C GLU A 163 -0.12 26.29 -20.11
N PRO A 164 -0.02 27.60 -19.79
CA PRO A 164 1.07 28.12 -18.98
C PRO A 164 1.05 27.50 -17.57
N PRO A 165 2.21 27.32 -16.91
CA PRO A 165 2.26 26.80 -15.56
C PRO A 165 1.51 27.73 -14.60
N VAL A 166 0.80 27.17 -13.62
CA VAL A 166 0.22 27.97 -12.53
C VAL A 166 1.35 28.74 -11.86
N GLN A 167 1.19 30.07 -11.76
CA GLN A 167 2.13 30.89 -11.00
C GLN A 167 2.17 30.36 -9.57
N ARG A 168 3.29 29.73 -9.19
CA ARG A 168 3.47 29.29 -7.81
C ARG A 168 3.63 30.55 -6.98
N THR A 169 2.71 30.77 -6.04
CA THR A 169 2.97 31.66 -4.93
C THR A 169 4.24 31.14 -4.25
N THR A 170 5.32 31.92 -4.34
CA THR A 170 6.57 31.60 -3.67
C THR A 170 6.31 31.67 -2.18
N LYS A 171 5.95 30.55 -1.56
CA LYS A 171 5.99 30.44 -0.11
C LYS A 171 7.42 30.81 0.32
N PRO A 172 7.60 31.74 1.26
CA PRO A 172 8.92 32.07 1.76
C PRO A 172 9.60 30.78 2.22
N ARG A 173 10.85 30.59 1.76
CA ARG A 173 11.65 29.43 2.15
C ARG A 173 11.74 29.44 3.69
N PRO A 174 11.30 28.38 4.38
CA PRO A 174 11.47 28.33 5.83
C PRO A 174 12.96 28.49 6.15
N PRO A 175 13.30 29.15 7.28
CA PRO A 175 14.69 29.30 7.70
C PRO A 175 15.37 27.92 7.73
N ALA A 176 16.67 27.89 7.45
CA ALA A 176 17.43 26.66 7.52
C ALA A 176 17.23 26.03 8.93
N PRO A 177 16.86 24.74 9.01
CA PRO A 177 16.74 24.09 10.32
C PRO A 177 18.08 24.16 11.04
N PRO A 178 18.08 24.27 12.38
CA PRO A 178 19.32 24.25 13.14
C PRO A 178 20.10 22.98 12.80
N SER A 179 21.40 23.13 12.58
CA SER A 179 22.31 22.02 12.33
C SER A 179 22.29 21.05 13.51
N VAL A 180 21.89 19.79 13.26
CA VAL A 180 22.04 18.73 14.25
C VAL A 180 23.52 18.35 14.26
N VAL A 181 24.19 18.57 15.38
CA VAL A 181 25.57 18.09 15.58
C VAL A 181 25.49 16.61 15.94
N PHE A 182 26.29 15.78 15.27
CA PHE A 182 26.43 14.38 15.64
C PHE A 182 26.94 14.25 17.08
N GLY A 183 26.41 13.30 17.83
CA GLY A 183 27.07 12.83 19.04
C GLY A 183 28.42 12.17 18.73
N SER A 184 29.21 11.93 19.77
CA SER A 184 30.40 11.06 19.67
C SER A 184 30.01 9.70 19.13
N MET A 185 30.86 9.11 18.28
CA MET A 185 30.62 7.75 17.78
C MET A 185 30.70 6.76 18.94
N GLN A 186 29.69 5.90 19.06
CA GLN A 186 29.66 4.83 20.04
C GLN A 186 30.33 3.58 19.47
N SER A 187 30.81 2.68 20.31
CA SER A 187 31.23 1.34 19.88
C SER A 187 30.01 0.46 19.53
N LEU A 188 30.20 -0.57 18.70
CA LEU A 188 29.14 -1.55 18.44
C LEU A 188 28.69 -2.23 19.74
N THR A 189 29.63 -2.54 20.64
CA THR A 189 29.33 -3.16 21.94
C THR A 189 28.37 -2.29 22.76
N GLU A 190 28.67 -1.00 22.94
CA GLU A 190 27.79 -0.07 23.67
C GLU A 190 26.40 0.02 23.04
N VAL A 191 26.33 0.08 21.71
CA VAL A 191 25.06 0.09 20.97
C VAL A 191 24.28 -1.20 21.22
N MET A 192 24.94 -2.36 21.18
CA MET A 192 24.30 -3.65 21.42
C MET A 192 23.84 -3.82 22.87
N ASP A 193 24.53 -3.23 23.84
CA ASP A 193 24.14 -3.23 25.24
C ASP A 193 22.91 -2.35 25.49
N GLN A 194 22.86 -1.17 24.86
CA GLN A 194 21.69 -0.28 24.91
C GLN A 194 20.48 -0.85 24.16
N GLN A 195 20.72 -1.68 23.14
CA GLN A 195 19.69 -2.25 22.27
C GLN A 195 19.65 -3.78 22.39
N PRO A 196 19.08 -4.35 23.47
CA PRO A 196 19.12 -5.79 23.72
C PRO A 196 18.38 -6.63 22.67
N LEU A 197 17.46 -6.01 21.92
CA LEU A 197 16.75 -6.67 20.82
C LEU A 197 17.47 -6.57 19.47
N LEU A 198 18.55 -5.78 19.35
CA LEU A 198 19.26 -5.61 18.08
C LEU A 198 20.06 -6.88 17.73
N THR A 199 19.82 -7.43 16.55
CA THR A 199 20.47 -8.62 15.99
C THR A 199 20.91 -8.37 14.55
N TYR A 200 21.59 -9.33 13.92
CA TYR A 200 21.96 -9.29 12.49
C TYR A 200 20.73 -9.11 11.55
N PHE A 201 19.54 -9.53 11.98
CA PHE A 201 18.30 -9.35 11.23
C PHE A 201 17.72 -7.92 11.34
N GLY A 202 18.07 -7.19 12.40
CA GLY A 202 17.42 -5.96 12.83
C GLY A 202 16.92 -6.09 14.27
N PHE A 203 15.81 -5.44 14.61
CA PHE A 203 15.20 -5.59 15.95
C PHE A 203 14.41 -6.91 16.08
N GLY A 204 14.76 -7.72 17.09
CA GLY A 204 14.14 -9.00 17.38
C GLY A 204 14.56 -10.10 16.41
N VAL A 205 13.64 -11.04 16.17
CA VAL A 205 13.79 -12.19 15.27
C VAL A 205 12.54 -12.36 14.41
N SER A 206 12.64 -13.15 13.34
CA SER A 206 11.50 -13.43 12.47
C SER A 206 10.42 -14.21 13.21
N TRP A 207 9.17 -13.75 13.17
CA TRP A 207 8.06 -14.46 13.80
C TRP A 207 7.68 -15.69 12.97
N ARG A 208 7.73 -16.87 13.58
CA ARG A 208 7.23 -18.11 12.99
C ARG A 208 6.05 -18.64 13.81
N ARG A 209 4.98 -19.04 13.12
CA ARG A 209 3.82 -19.65 13.79
C ARG A 209 4.27 -20.94 14.47
N GLY A 210 4.02 -21.05 15.78
CA GLY A 210 4.41 -22.21 16.59
C GLY A 210 5.79 -22.10 17.25
N GLN A 211 6.52 -20.99 17.05
CA GLN A 211 7.80 -20.77 17.71
C GLN A 211 7.63 -20.63 19.23
N THR A 212 8.37 -21.43 19.98
CA THR A 212 8.41 -21.38 21.45
C THR A 212 9.20 -20.18 21.93
N ALA A 213 8.98 -19.78 23.19
CA ALA A 213 9.74 -18.69 23.80
C ALA A 213 11.25 -19.00 23.90
N GLU A 214 11.60 -20.27 24.08
CA GLU A 214 13.00 -20.71 24.15
C GLU A 214 13.68 -20.63 22.79
N GLU A 215 13.06 -21.16 21.73
CA GLU A 215 13.56 -21.02 20.35
C GLU A 215 13.77 -19.55 19.99
N ARG A 216 12.83 -18.67 20.38
CA ARG A 216 12.94 -17.23 20.15
C ARG A 216 14.15 -16.62 20.88
N ARG A 217 14.41 -17.02 22.13
CA ARG A 217 15.60 -16.56 22.88
C ARG A 217 16.90 -17.07 22.25
N THR A 218 16.92 -18.32 21.82
CA THR A 218 18.08 -18.91 21.13
C THR A 218 18.37 -18.22 19.80
N GLU A 219 17.35 -17.95 18.98
CA GLU A 219 17.50 -17.22 17.71
C GLU A 219 17.96 -15.77 17.96
N LEU A 220 17.44 -15.13 19.00
CA LEU A 220 17.87 -13.78 19.38
C LEU A 220 19.35 -13.76 19.78
N ALA A 221 19.77 -14.69 20.64
CA ALA A 221 21.16 -14.81 21.08
C ALA A 221 22.10 -15.09 19.89
N ALA A 222 21.75 -16.05 19.02
CA ALA A 222 22.53 -16.36 17.83
C ALA A 222 22.63 -15.15 16.87
N GLY A 223 21.51 -14.44 16.67
CA GLY A 223 21.48 -13.22 15.87
C GLY A 223 22.34 -12.08 16.44
N ARG A 224 22.42 -11.97 17.77
CA ARG A 224 23.31 -11.02 18.47
C ARG A 224 24.77 -11.41 18.29
N THR A 225 25.14 -12.67 18.57
CA THR A 225 26.52 -13.16 18.35
C THR A 225 26.97 -12.92 16.92
N ARG A 226 26.09 -13.17 15.94
CA ARG A 226 26.38 -12.87 14.53
C ARG A 226 26.64 -11.39 14.29
N LEU A 227 25.79 -10.48 14.80
CA LEU A 227 26.02 -9.04 14.63
C LEU A 227 27.33 -8.58 15.28
N ALA A 228 27.65 -9.07 16.47
CA ALA A 228 28.89 -8.74 17.16
C ALA A 228 30.15 -9.13 16.35
N GLY A 229 30.08 -10.21 15.58
CA GLY A 229 31.15 -10.63 14.66
C GLY A 229 31.35 -9.72 13.43
N HIS A 230 30.51 -8.70 13.24
CA HIS A 230 30.55 -7.77 12.11
C HIS A 230 30.96 -6.34 12.51
N ASP A 231 31.70 -6.15 13.61
CA ASP A 231 32.12 -4.82 14.13
C ASP A 231 32.82 -3.94 13.08
N GLU A 232 33.77 -4.49 12.34
CA GLU A 232 34.49 -3.74 11.28
C GLU A 232 33.54 -3.25 10.18
N SER A 233 32.67 -4.13 9.68
CA SER A 233 31.63 -3.78 8.69
C SER A 233 30.71 -2.67 9.20
N VAL A 234 30.29 -2.73 10.46
CA VAL A 234 29.44 -1.71 11.08
C VAL A 234 30.16 -0.36 11.16
N ARG A 235 31.44 -0.34 11.54
CA ARG A 235 32.23 0.90 11.63
C ARG A 235 32.45 1.55 10.27
N GLU A 236 32.76 0.74 9.25
CA GLU A 236 32.90 1.20 7.86
C GLU A 236 31.61 1.87 7.38
N ILE A 237 30.45 1.20 7.58
CA ILE A 237 29.14 1.75 7.20
C ILE A 237 28.83 3.01 8.01
N ALA A 238 29.18 3.06 9.30
CA ALA A 238 28.92 4.22 10.14
C ALA A 238 29.72 5.45 9.70
N ALA A 239 30.99 5.27 9.35
CA ALA A 239 31.82 6.32 8.76
C ALA A 239 31.23 6.80 7.43
N TRP A 240 30.90 5.87 6.53
CA TRP A 240 30.26 6.19 5.26
C TRP A 240 28.96 6.99 5.44
N LEU A 241 28.11 6.62 6.41
CA LEU A 241 26.88 7.34 6.70
C LEU A 241 27.14 8.77 7.17
N ARG A 242 28.15 9.02 8.01
CA ARG A 242 28.49 10.38 8.48
C ARG A 242 29.00 11.26 7.35
N ASP A 243 29.77 10.68 6.43
CA ASP A 243 30.36 11.42 5.31
C ASP A 243 29.33 11.76 4.22
N ASN A 244 28.28 10.94 4.09
CA ASN A 244 27.37 11.02 2.93
C ASN A 244 25.96 11.53 3.26
N VAL A 245 25.54 11.50 4.52
CA VAL A 245 24.16 11.80 4.92
C VAL A 245 24.12 12.80 6.07
N THR A 246 23.40 13.90 5.88
CA THR A 246 23.23 14.90 6.95
C THR A 246 22.21 14.40 7.98
N PRO A 247 22.48 14.51 9.30
CA PRO A 247 21.52 14.15 10.34
C PRO A 247 20.42 15.22 10.45
N ILE A 248 19.20 14.77 10.75
CA ILE A 248 18.04 15.61 11.02
C ILE A 248 17.34 15.13 12.29
N LYS A 249 16.58 16.02 12.94
CA LYS A 249 15.93 15.72 14.22
C LYS A 249 14.87 14.63 14.12
N THR A 250 14.11 14.60 13.02
CA THR A 250 12.93 13.75 12.88
C THR A 250 13.27 12.46 12.13
N PRO A 251 13.13 11.28 12.75
CA PRO A 251 13.35 10.01 12.07
C PRO A 251 12.31 9.76 10.99
N THR A 252 12.74 9.68 9.74
CA THR A 252 11.84 9.51 8.57
C THR A 252 12.35 8.48 7.56
N VAL A 253 13.64 8.14 7.59
CA VAL A 253 14.23 7.20 6.63
C VAL A 253 14.25 5.80 7.24
N GLY A 254 13.55 4.86 6.60
CA GLY A 254 13.48 3.46 7.05
C GLY A 254 14.78 2.69 6.79
N SER A 255 15.20 1.89 7.75
CA SER A 255 16.42 1.07 7.71
C SER A 255 16.44 0.11 6.52
N TYR A 256 15.33 -0.57 6.24
CA TYR A 256 15.25 -1.53 5.14
C TYR A 256 15.51 -0.88 3.77
N GLY A 257 14.91 0.28 3.52
CA GLY A 257 15.13 0.99 2.27
C GLY A 257 16.54 1.56 2.18
N MET A 258 17.09 2.04 3.28
CA MET A 258 18.44 2.60 3.32
C MET A 258 19.53 1.52 3.20
N LYS A 259 19.29 0.28 3.66
CA LYS A 259 20.31 -0.78 3.55
C LYS A 259 20.61 -1.13 2.10
N HIS A 260 19.59 -1.09 1.24
CA HIS A 260 19.77 -1.33 -0.19
C HIS A 260 20.58 -0.20 -0.84
N VAL A 261 20.35 1.05 -0.43
CA VAL A 261 21.15 2.18 -0.90
C VAL A 261 22.63 2.02 -0.54
N VAL A 262 22.91 1.57 0.68
CA VAL A 262 24.29 1.32 1.12
C VAL A 262 24.90 0.10 0.42
N GLU A 263 24.15 -1.00 0.33
CA GLU A 263 24.56 -2.25 -0.36
C GLU A 263 24.94 -1.98 -1.82
N ASP A 264 24.12 -1.23 -2.55
CA ASP A 264 24.38 -0.86 -3.96
C ASP A 264 25.63 0.02 -4.11
N LEU A 265 25.86 0.97 -3.19
CA LEU A 265 26.95 1.95 -3.29
C LEU A 265 28.30 1.43 -2.76
N ILE A 266 28.29 0.53 -1.77
CA ILE A 266 29.51 -0.11 -1.26
C ILE A 266 29.85 -1.35 -2.10
N GLY A 267 28.88 -1.93 -2.82
CA GLY A 267 29.09 -3.08 -3.70
C GLY A 267 29.20 -4.41 -2.96
N ARG A 268 28.66 -4.50 -1.74
CA ARG A 268 28.59 -5.74 -0.95
C ARG A 268 27.32 -5.82 -0.14
N TYR A 269 26.90 -7.05 0.17
CA TYR A 269 25.72 -7.29 1.01
C TYR A 269 25.86 -6.60 2.38
N VAL A 270 24.78 -5.92 2.79
CA VAL A 270 24.62 -5.29 4.11
C VAL A 270 23.33 -5.80 4.74
N SER A 271 23.43 -6.43 5.91
CA SER A 271 22.23 -6.82 6.65
C SER A 271 21.49 -5.61 7.21
N ASN A 272 20.18 -5.75 7.44
CA ASN A 272 19.41 -4.69 8.09
C ASN A 272 19.91 -4.40 9.53
N GLY A 273 20.40 -5.43 10.23
CA GLY A 273 21.03 -5.28 11.55
C GLY A 273 22.32 -4.47 11.51
N GLU A 274 23.22 -4.74 10.56
CA GLU A 274 24.45 -3.97 10.37
C GLU A 274 24.16 -2.49 10.08
N LEU A 275 23.20 -2.19 9.19
CA LEU A 275 22.83 -0.79 8.94
C LEU A 275 22.26 -0.11 10.19
N ILE A 276 21.34 -0.77 10.91
CA ILE A 276 20.75 -0.21 12.13
C ILE A 276 21.84 0.09 13.15
N ALA A 277 22.75 -0.88 13.38
CA ALA A 277 23.88 -0.71 14.27
C ALA A 277 24.79 0.46 13.83
N ALA A 278 25.11 0.54 12.54
CA ALA A 278 25.96 1.58 11.98
C ALA A 278 25.34 2.98 12.13
N ALA A 279 24.04 3.12 11.92
CA ALA A 279 23.33 4.38 12.13
C ALA A 279 23.30 4.80 13.61
N LEU A 280 23.19 3.84 14.53
CA LEU A 280 23.25 4.10 15.97
C LEU A 280 24.68 4.49 16.41
N VAL A 281 25.69 3.76 15.93
CA VAL A 281 27.12 4.08 16.11
C VAL A 281 27.44 5.49 15.60
N ALA A 282 26.89 5.86 14.45
CA ALA A 282 27.05 7.20 13.87
C ALA A 282 26.30 8.32 14.63
N GLY A 283 25.39 7.97 15.56
CA GLY A 283 24.66 8.92 16.39
C GLY A 283 23.41 9.51 15.74
N TYR A 284 22.79 8.81 14.78
CA TYR A 284 21.54 9.27 14.17
C TYR A 284 20.37 9.19 15.16
N PRO A 285 19.53 10.23 15.27
CA PRO A 285 18.24 10.12 15.96
C PRO A 285 17.44 8.97 15.34
N HIS A 286 16.82 8.13 16.17
CA HIS A 286 16.13 6.95 15.68
C HIS A 286 14.80 6.71 16.39
N ARG A 287 13.95 5.91 15.76
CA ARG A 287 12.72 5.36 16.32
C ARG A 287 12.57 3.93 15.82
N HIS A 288 12.49 2.98 16.76
CA HIS A 288 12.09 1.61 16.45
C HIS A 288 10.65 1.60 15.91
N ILE A 289 10.43 0.91 14.80
CA ILE A 289 9.09 0.66 14.24
C ILE A 289 8.78 -0.83 14.36
N ASP A 290 7.50 -1.20 14.42
CA ASP A 290 7.10 -2.61 14.58
C ASP A 290 7.88 -3.56 13.64
N GLY A 291 8.31 -4.69 14.20
CA GLY A 291 9.15 -5.67 13.50
C GLY A 291 10.65 -5.32 13.52
N PRO A 292 11.43 -5.72 12.49
CA PRO A 292 12.89 -5.63 12.51
C PRO A 292 13.44 -4.27 12.11
N ASN A 293 12.60 -3.33 11.72
CA ASN A 293 13.00 -2.11 11.06
C ASN A 293 13.09 -0.95 12.06
N ALA A 294 13.87 0.06 11.72
CA ALA A 294 13.87 1.35 12.42
C ALA A 294 13.75 2.49 11.42
N THR A 295 13.39 3.66 11.92
CA THR A 295 13.53 4.91 11.17
C THR A 295 14.65 5.75 11.75
N PHE A 296 15.36 6.47 10.90
CA PHE A 296 16.49 7.32 11.27
C PHE A 296 16.28 8.76 10.79
N GLY A 297 16.83 9.68 11.57
CA GLY A 297 16.88 11.11 11.31
C GLY A 297 17.91 11.42 10.24
N MET A 298 17.66 10.98 9.01
CA MET A 298 18.53 11.19 7.85
C MET A 298 17.89 12.17 6.88
N SER A 299 18.68 13.08 6.31
CA SER A 299 18.24 14.03 5.29
C SER A 299 17.68 13.31 4.06
N ALA A 300 16.38 13.46 3.81
CA ALA A 300 15.72 12.86 2.65
C ALA A 300 16.37 13.29 1.32
N ARG A 301 16.88 14.53 1.25
CA ARG A 301 17.61 15.04 0.08
C ARG A 301 18.87 14.24 -0.20
N ASP A 302 19.66 13.95 0.83
CA ASP A 302 20.91 13.21 0.68
C ASP A 302 20.62 11.74 0.32
N VAL A 303 19.63 11.15 0.97
CA VAL A 303 19.18 9.78 0.66
C VAL A 303 18.66 9.67 -0.77
N ASP A 304 17.87 10.65 -1.25
CA ASP A 304 17.38 10.64 -2.64
C ASP A 304 18.48 10.87 -3.67
N ARG A 305 19.51 11.66 -3.33
CA ARG A 305 20.73 11.80 -4.15
C ARG A 305 21.45 10.45 -4.25
N LEU A 306 21.66 9.76 -3.13
CA LEU A 306 22.35 8.47 -3.06
C LEU A 306 21.57 7.38 -3.80
N ARG A 307 20.23 7.32 -3.66
CA ARG A 307 19.38 6.41 -4.44
C ARG A 307 19.51 6.60 -5.94
N LYS A 308 19.68 7.85 -6.40
CA LYS A 308 19.88 8.12 -7.83
C LYS A 308 21.26 7.65 -8.29
N ALA A 309 22.29 7.87 -7.48
CA ALA A 309 23.64 7.37 -7.75
C ALA A 309 23.68 5.83 -7.81
N ALA A 310 23.04 5.15 -6.85
CA ALA A 310 22.93 3.69 -6.80
C ALA A 310 22.26 3.08 -8.04
N ARG A 311 21.29 3.77 -8.65
CA ARG A 311 20.63 3.32 -9.89
C ARG A 311 21.45 3.56 -11.16
N ALA A 312 22.49 4.39 -11.07
CA ALA A 312 23.34 4.75 -12.20
C ALA A 312 24.64 3.94 -12.23
N ALA A 313 25.01 3.32 -11.10
CA ALA A 313 26.06 2.32 -11.01
C ALA A 313 25.55 0.97 -11.51
#